data_AF-A0A0A9G7F6-F1
#
_entry.id   AF-A0A0A9G7F6-F1
#
_cell.length_a   1.000
_cell.length_b   1.000
_cell.length_c   1.000
_cell.angle_alpha   90.00
_cell.angle_beta   90.00
_cell.angle_gamma   90.00
#
_symmetry.space_group_name_H-M   'P 1'
#
loop_
_entity.id
_entity.type
_entity.pdbx_description
1 polymer ?
#
loop_
_entity_poly.entity_id
_entity_poly.type
_entity_poly.pdbx_seq_one_letter_code
_entity_poly.pdbx_strand_id
1 'polypeptide(L)'
;MTHSLVLCRSEGWGSPNAIKCFSETQPAINYTKTLELGTDWDLFATAQRVTKSMKKVPVHFINITALSEIRKDAHTSVHTLRQGKLLTKEQKANPRKFADCIHWCLPGVPDTWNEFIYGHIVSSPPQQKTEDQSHR
;
A
#
# COMPACT_ATOMS: atom_id res chain seq x y z
N MET A 1 2.63 7.29 -5.69
CA MET A 1 2.04 6.46 -4.62
C MET A 1 3.08 6.25 -3.53
N THR A 2 2.66 6.08 -2.29
CA THR A 2 3.56 5.89 -1.14
C THR A 2 4.07 4.45 -1.04
N HIS A 3 5.05 4.22 -0.16
CA HIS A 3 5.77 2.96 -0.01
C HIS A 3 4.82 1.77 0.27
N SER A 4 5.12 0.61 -0.30
CA SER A 4 4.36 -0.62 -0.03
C SER A 4 4.68 -1.13 1.37
N LEU A 5 3.64 -1.33 2.16
CA LEU A 5 3.74 -1.66 3.58
C LEU A 5 4.28 -3.07 3.80
N VAL A 6 4.98 -3.25 4.92
CA VAL A 6 5.47 -4.55 5.38
C VAL A 6 4.73 -4.92 6.65
N LEU A 7 3.62 -5.65 6.55
CA LEU A 7 2.81 -6.08 7.71
C LEU A 7 3.41 -7.35 8.36
N CYS A 8 4.66 -7.25 8.84
CA CYS A 8 5.38 -8.39 9.42
C CYS A 8 5.20 -8.55 10.94
N ARG A 9 4.76 -7.51 11.66
CA ARG A 9 4.64 -7.53 13.13
C ARG A 9 3.18 -7.43 13.57
N SER A 10 2.61 -8.55 13.97
CA SER A 10 1.21 -8.62 14.40
C SER A 10 0.92 -7.93 15.74
N GLU A 11 1.95 -7.70 16.54
CA GLU A 11 1.90 -6.83 17.72
C GLU A 11 1.40 -5.42 17.37
N GLY A 12 1.75 -4.90 16.19
CA GLY A 12 1.39 -3.55 15.75
C GLY A 12 -0.11 -3.32 15.57
N TRP A 13 -0.90 -4.38 15.47
CA TRP A 13 -2.37 -4.34 15.47
C TRP A 13 -3.02 -5.08 16.65
N GLY A 14 -2.26 -5.31 17.73
CA GLY A 14 -2.78 -5.87 18.98
C GLY A 14 -2.93 -7.40 18.99
N SER A 15 -2.24 -8.12 18.10
CA SER A 15 -2.29 -9.59 18.02
C SER A 15 -0.90 -10.23 18.18
N PRO A 16 -0.28 -10.16 19.38
CA PRO A 16 1.12 -10.59 19.59
C PRO A 16 1.37 -12.07 19.29
N ASN A 17 0.36 -12.92 19.44
CA ASN A 17 0.48 -14.36 19.22
C ASN A 17 0.21 -14.78 17.75
N ALA A 18 -0.28 -13.86 16.91
CA ALA A 18 -0.53 -14.15 15.50
C ALA A 18 0.80 -14.31 14.72
N ILE A 19 0.74 -15.05 13.62
CA ILE A 19 1.92 -15.29 12.78
C ILE A 19 1.91 -14.30 11.62
N LYS A 20 2.61 -13.18 11.77
CA LYS A 20 2.65 -12.12 10.74
C LYS A 20 1.19 -11.81 10.29
N CYS A 21 0.93 -11.74 8.99
CA CYS A 21 -0.41 -11.61 8.39
C CYS A 21 -1.17 -12.94 8.15
N PHE A 22 -0.62 -14.11 8.51
CA PHE A 22 -1.14 -15.40 8.02
C PHE A 22 -2.56 -15.74 8.47
N SER A 23 -2.91 -15.41 9.71
CA SER A 23 -4.21 -15.74 10.30
C SER A 23 -5.17 -14.56 10.32
N GLU A 24 -4.83 -13.48 9.62
CA GLU A 24 -5.64 -12.27 9.57
C GLU A 24 -6.63 -12.36 8.42
N THR A 25 -7.92 -12.32 8.72
CA THR A 25 -9.00 -12.43 7.73
C THR A 25 -9.95 -11.25 7.72
N GLN A 26 -9.71 -10.29 8.60
CA GLN A 26 -10.46 -9.04 8.72
C GLN A 26 -9.51 -7.85 8.84
N PRO A 27 -9.88 -6.67 8.33
CA PRO A 27 -9.12 -5.46 8.55
C PRO A 27 -8.93 -5.18 10.05
N ALA A 28 -7.92 -4.38 10.38
CA ALA A 28 -7.78 -3.81 11.71
C ALA A 28 -8.91 -2.80 11.93
N ILE A 29 -9.92 -3.24 12.69
CA ILE A 29 -11.03 -2.40 13.15
C ILE A 29 -10.75 -1.89 14.56
N ASN A 30 -11.21 -0.68 14.89
CA ASN A 30 -11.18 -0.11 16.23
C ASN A 30 -9.78 -0.03 16.89
N TYR A 31 -8.76 0.36 16.13
CA TYR A 31 -7.44 0.65 16.69
C TYR A 31 -7.47 2.03 17.38
N THR A 32 -7.07 2.08 18.66
CA THR A 32 -7.02 3.32 19.46
C THR A 32 -5.65 3.98 19.44
N LYS A 33 -4.64 3.28 18.96
CA LYS A 33 -3.25 3.73 18.82
C LYS A 33 -2.81 3.59 17.37
N THR A 34 -1.80 4.35 16.99
CA THR A 34 -1.13 4.19 15.68
C THR A 34 -0.69 2.75 15.49
N LEU A 35 -0.93 2.20 14.31
CA LEU A 35 -0.51 0.85 13.95
C LEU A 35 1.01 0.84 13.75
N GLU A 36 1.74 0.14 14.62
CA GLU A 36 3.20 0.07 14.55
C GLU A 36 3.66 -1.09 13.66
N LEU A 37 3.54 -0.89 12.34
CA LEU A 37 3.71 -1.95 11.35
C LEU A 37 5.12 -2.02 10.75
N GLY A 38 5.98 -1.06 11.09
CA GLY A 38 7.30 -0.90 10.46
C GLY A 38 7.31 0.06 9.26
N THR A 39 6.24 0.84 9.09
CA THR A 39 6.18 1.94 8.14
C THR A 39 7.17 3.03 8.51
N ASP A 40 8.01 3.42 7.56
CA ASP A 40 8.91 4.56 7.71
C ASP A 40 8.13 5.86 7.43
N TRP A 41 7.64 6.47 8.52
CA TRP A 41 6.89 7.73 8.46
C TRP A 41 7.77 8.94 8.14
N ASP A 42 9.08 8.86 8.39
CA ASP A 42 10.03 9.93 8.03
C ASP A 42 10.24 9.97 6.51
N LEU A 43 10.34 8.80 5.87
CA LEU A 43 10.37 8.66 4.43
C LEU A 43 9.06 9.11 3.79
N PHE A 44 7.92 8.72 4.39
CA PHE A 44 6.61 9.22 3.96
C PHE A 44 6.54 10.74 3.98
N ALA A 45 6.90 11.36 5.11
CA ALA A 45 6.87 12.81 5.29
C ALA A 45 7.83 13.51 4.31
N THR A 46 8.99 12.92 4.06
CA THR A 46 9.96 13.43 3.08
C THR A 46 9.40 13.37 1.66
N ALA A 47 8.81 12.24 1.24
CA ALA A 47 8.19 12.11 -0.06
C ALA A 47 7.04 13.10 -0.26
N GLN A 48 6.20 13.29 0.77
CA GLN A 48 5.12 14.27 0.74
C GLN A 48 5.66 15.70 0.62
N ARG A 49 6.73 16.04 1.34
CA ARG A 49 7.36 17.37 1.31
C ARG A 49 7.98 17.67 -0.06
N VAL A 50 8.73 16.72 -0.62
CA VAL A 50 9.39 16.87 -1.91
C VAL A 50 8.37 17.01 -3.03
N THR A 51 7.34 16.16 -3.06
CA THR A 51 6.29 16.25 -4.10
C THR A 51 5.51 17.56 -4.03
N LYS A 52 5.23 18.08 -2.82
CA LYS A 52 4.62 19.41 -2.64
C LYS A 52 5.52 20.57 -3.07
N SER A 53 6.85 20.43 -3.01
CA SER A 53 7.77 21.51 -3.38
C SER A 53 8.09 21.56 -4.87
N MET A 54 7.67 20.56 -5.65
CA MET A 54 7.85 20.51 -7.10
C MET A 54 6.94 21.53 -7.80
N LYS A 55 7.55 22.56 -8.40
CA LYS A 55 6.84 23.64 -9.11
C LYS A 55 6.75 23.45 -10.63
N LYS A 56 7.76 22.81 -11.23
CA LYS A 56 7.87 22.68 -12.69
C LYS A 56 6.98 21.58 -13.26
N VAL A 57 6.85 20.48 -12.54
CA VAL A 57 6.02 19.34 -12.89
C VAL A 57 5.06 19.12 -11.73
N PRO A 58 3.75 19.35 -11.90
CA PRO A 58 2.79 19.12 -10.83
C PRO A 58 2.74 17.62 -10.51
N VAL A 59 2.89 17.29 -9.22
CA VAL A 59 2.78 15.92 -8.73
C VAL A 59 1.65 15.83 -7.72
N HIS A 60 0.66 15.00 -8.02
CA HIS A 60 -0.42 14.70 -7.09
C HIS A 60 -0.02 13.56 -6.16
N PHE A 61 0.12 13.87 -4.88
CA PHE A 61 0.49 12.90 -3.86
C PHE A 61 -0.74 12.13 -3.37
N ILE A 62 -0.90 10.88 -3.84
CA ILE A 62 -1.97 9.99 -3.39
C ILE A 62 -1.51 9.29 -2.09
N ASN A 63 -2.14 9.65 -0.97
CA ASN A 63 -1.85 9.07 0.35
C ASN A 63 -2.63 7.77 0.54
N ILE A 64 -1.97 6.64 0.28
CA ILE A 64 -2.53 5.30 0.46
C ILE A 64 -1.99 4.57 1.71
N THR A 65 -1.09 5.19 2.47
CA THR A 65 -0.35 4.48 3.53
C THR A 65 -1.28 4.04 4.65
N ALA A 66 -1.91 4.97 5.36
CA ALA A 66 -2.75 4.64 6.53
C ALA A 66 -3.94 3.72 6.19
N LEU A 67 -4.58 3.92 5.03
CA LEU A 67 -5.68 3.05 4.60
C LEU A 67 -5.21 1.64 4.22
N SER A 68 -3.95 1.47 3.82
CA SER A 68 -3.40 0.16 3.50
C SER A 68 -2.89 -0.54 4.76
N GLU A 69 -2.46 0.22 5.78
CA GLU A 69 -2.02 -0.33 7.08
C GLU A 69 -3.11 -1.09 7.82
N ILE A 70 -4.36 -0.64 7.69
CA ILE A 70 -5.50 -1.34 8.30
C ILE A 70 -5.80 -2.68 7.61
N ARG A 71 -5.27 -2.94 6.41
CA ARG A 71 -5.62 -4.10 5.59
C ARG A 71 -4.72 -5.31 5.81
N LYS A 72 -4.47 -5.64 7.08
CA LYS A 72 -3.72 -6.84 7.49
C LYS A 72 -4.24 -8.16 6.91
N ASP A 73 -5.50 -8.18 6.49
CA ASP A 73 -6.23 -9.30 5.87
C ASP A 73 -5.94 -9.54 4.39
N ALA A 74 -5.38 -8.55 3.68
CA ALA A 74 -5.40 -8.55 2.21
C ALA A 74 -4.11 -9.05 1.56
N HIS A 75 -3.16 -9.55 2.34
CA HIS A 75 -1.89 -10.05 1.85
C HIS A 75 -1.98 -11.43 1.24
N THR A 76 -1.06 -11.73 0.32
CA THR A 76 -0.94 -13.06 -0.29
C THR A 76 -0.59 -14.15 0.72
N SER A 77 0.09 -13.80 1.82
CA SER A 77 0.43 -14.74 2.89
C SER A 77 1.20 -15.95 2.31
N VAL A 78 0.73 -17.18 2.52
CA VAL A 78 1.32 -18.39 1.93
C VAL A 78 0.70 -18.78 0.58
N HIS A 79 -0.17 -17.95 0.02
CA HIS A 79 -0.84 -18.12 -1.26
C HIS A 79 -0.10 -17.34 -2.36
N THR A 80 1.23 -17.44 -2.36
CA THR A 80 2.12 -16.72 -3.27
C THR A 80 3.08 -17.67 -4.00
N LEU A 81 3.88 -17.10 -4.91
CA LEU A 81 4.97 -17.78 -5.59
C LEU A 81 6.30 -17.50 -4.89
N ARG A 82 7.18 -18.50 -4.85
CA ARG A 82 8.58 -18.33 -4.48
C ARG A 82 9.45 -18.93 -5.58
N GLN A 83 10.36 -18.11 -6.13
CA GLN A 83 11.20 -18.51 -7.26
C GLN A 83 10.37 -19.05 -8.45
N GLY A 84 9.23 -18.39 -8.74
CA GLY A 84 8.35 -18.73 -9.86
C GLY A 84 7.47 -19.97 -9.67
N LYS A 85 7.45 -20.60 -8.49
CA LYS A 85 6.63 -21.77 -8.20
C LYS A 85 5.71 -21.54 -7.01
N LEU A 86 4.54 -22.17 -7.03
CA LEU A 86 3.63 -22.18 -5.89
C LEU A 86 4.31 -22.86 -4.70
N LEU A 87 4.06 -22.33 -3.50
CA LEU A 87 4.54 -22.95 -2.27
C LEU A 87 3.96 -24.37 -2.12
N THR A 88 4.82 -25.32 -1.73
CA THR A 88 4.40 -26.69 -1.41
C THR A 88 3.54 -26.73 -0.15
N LYS A 89 2.87 -27.86 0.12
CA LYS A 89 2.07 -28.01 1.34
C LYS A 89 2.92 -27.82 2.60
N GLU A 90 4.15 -28.33 2.60
CA GLU A 90 5.12 -28.23 3.69
C GLU A 90 5.57 -26.78 3.91
N GLN A 91 5.76 -26.03 2.82
CA GLN A 91 6.12 -24.61 2.88
C GLN A 91 4.95 -23.78 3.41
N LYS A 92 3.73 -24.04 2.94
CA LYS A 92 2.50 -23.39 3.44
C LYS A 92 2.25 -23.68 4.92
N ALA A 93 2.65 -24.85 5.41
CA ALA A 93 2.56 -25.23 6.83
C ALA A 93 3.54 -24.45 7.74
N ASN A 94 4.50 -23.69 7.18
CA ASN A 94 5.41 -22.83 7.94
C ASN A 94 5.28 -21.34 7.56
N PRO A 95 4.16 -20.69 7.92
CA PRO A 95 3.92 -19.28 7.58
C PRO A 95 4.93 -18.32 8.22
N ARG A 96 5.56 -18.67 9.35
CA ARG A 96 6.64 -17.85 9.93
C ARG A 96 7.76 -17.61 8.92
N LYS A 97 8.12 -18.64 8.15
CA LYS A 97 9.17 -18.58 7.13
C LYS A 97 8.68 -18.18 5.74
N PHE A 98 7.45 -18.54 5.38
CA PHE A 98 6.98 -18.46 3.99
C PHE A 98 5.83 -17.48 3.75
N ALA A 99 5.22 -16.90 4.78
CA ALA A 99 4.18 -15.90 4.57
C ALA A 99 4.79 -14.60 4.01
N ASP A 100 4.22 -14.14 2.91
CA ASP A 100 4.46 -12.86 2.26
C ASP A 100 3.42 -11.84 2.73
N CYS A 101 3.87 -10.90 3.54
CA CYS A 101 3.05 -9.82 4.10
C CYS A 101 3.44 -8.45 3.51
N ILE A 102 3.90 -8.47 2.25
CA ILE A 102 4.28 -7.29 1.47
C ILE A 102 3.38 -7.18 0.24
N HIS A 103 3.14 -8.30 -0.43
CA HIS A 103 2.29 -8.35 -1.63
C HIS A 103 0.83 -8.59 -1.27
N TRP A 104 -0.05 -8.07 -2.13
CA TRP A 104 -1.50 -8.09 -1.98
C TRP A 104 -2.14 -9.14 -2.87
N CYS A 105 -3.22 -9.77 -2.39
CA CYS A 105 -4.11 -10.53 -3.26
C CYS A 105 -4.80 -9.60 -4.27
N LEU A 106 -5.17 -10.16 -5.43
CA LEU A 106 -6.06 -9.53 -6.40
C LEU A 106 -7.29 -10.43 -6.64
N PRO A 107 -8.51 -9.89 -6.66
CA PRO A 107 -8.85 -8.49 -6.36
C PRO A 107 -8.53 -8.13 -4.89
N GLY A 108 -8.22 -6.86 -4.62
CA GLY A 108 -7.76 -6.43 -3.29
C GLY A 108 -7.36 -4.95 -3.16
N VAL A 109 -6.47 -4.67 -2.21
CA VAL A 109 -6.05 -3.30 -1.84
C VAL A 109 -5.52 -2.46 -3.02
N PRO A 110 -4.74 -3.02 -3.96
CA PRO A 110 -4.30 -2.27 -5.14
C PRO A 110 -5.45 -1.77 -6.02
N ASP A 111 -6.61 -2.41 -5.99
CA ASP A 111 -7.78 -1.93 -6.75
C ASP A 111 -8.28 -0.60 -6.18
N THR A 112 -8.34 -0.45 -4.85
CA THR A 112 -8.67 0.83 -4.20
C THR A 112 -7.63 1.91 -4.51
N TRP A 113 -6.34 1.56 -4.65
CA TRP A 113 -5.33 2.53 -5.10
C TRP A 113 -5.61 3.02 -6.52
N ASN A 114 -6.00 2.09 -7.40
CA ASN A 114 -6.39 2.41 -8.77
C ASN A 114 -7.66 3.28 -8.81
N GLU A 115 -8.61 3.10 -7.89
CA GLU A 115 -9.78 3.98 -7.78
C GLU A 115 -9.39 5.43 -7.45
N PHE A 116 -8.41 5.67 -6.58
CA PHE A 116 -7.92 7.03 -6.32
C PHE A 116 -7.26 7.66 -7.55
N ILE A 117 -6.48 6.87 -8.29
CA ILE A 117 -5.84 7.32 -9.54
C ILE A 117 -6.91 7.65 -10.58
N TYR A 118 -7.85 6.72 -10.79
CA TYR A 118 -8.95 6.89 -11.73
C TYR A 118 -9.76 8.14 -11.40
N GLY A 119 -10.16 8.30 -10.13
CA GLY A 119 -10.86 9.48 -9.62
C GLY A 119 -10.10 10.78 -9.91
N HIS A 120 -8.78 10.79 -9.75
CA HIS A 120 -7.96 11.94 -10.08
C HIS A 120 -7.94 12.24 -11.59
N ILE A 121 -7.82 11.22 -12.43
CA ILE A 121 -7.82 11.38 -13.89
C ILE A 121 -9.15 11.95 -14.38
N VAL A 122 -10.28 11.39 -13.93
CA VAL A 122 -11.61 11.81 -14.42
C VAL A 122 -12.09 13.15 -13.84
N SER A 123 -11.53 13.58 -12.70
CA SER A 123 -11.83 14.89 -12.11
C SER A 123 -10.91 16.01 -12.63
N SER A 124 -9.84 15.66 -13.35
CA SER A 124 -8.93 16.66 -13.90
C SER A 124 -9.56 17.38 -15.09
N PRO A 125 -9.62 18.72 -15.10
CA PRO A 125 -10.12 19.45 -16.25
C PRO A 125 -9.25 19.19 -17.49
N PRO A 126 -9.81 19.20 -18.72
CA PRO A 126 -9.02 19.10 -19.94
C PRO A 126 -7.94 20.19 -19.94
N GLN A 127 -6.70 19.84 -20.23
CA GLN A 127 -5.64 20.83 -20.47
C GLN A 127 -6.10 21.74 -21.62
N GLN A 128 -6.39 23.01 -21.34
CA GLN A 128 -6.47 24.00 -22.40
C GLN A 128 -5.09 24.06 -23.05
N LYS A 129 -5.02 23.69 -24.33
CA LYS A 129 -3.85 24.01 -25.15
C LYS A 129 -3.70 25.52 -25.09
N THR A 130 -2.66 26.01 -24.42
CA THR A 130 -2.21 27.38 -24.61
C THR A 130 -1.72 27.44 -26.06
N GLU A 131 -2.60 27.86 -26.97
CA GLU A 131 -2.19 28.29 -28.30
C GLU A 131 -1.26 29.49 -28.10
N ASP A 132 -0.02 29.28 -28.49
CA ASP A 132 1.04 30.26 -28.56
C ASP A 132 0.61 31.37 -29.55
N GLN A 133 0.03 32.46 -29.04
CA GLN A 133 -0.06 33.72 -29.78
C GLN A 133 1.17 34.57 -29.45
N SER A 134 2.35 34.05 -29.79
CA SER A 134 3.50 34.86 -30.14
C SER A 134 3.55 34.94 -31.67
N HIS A 135 3.17 36.10 -32.21
CA HIS A 135 3.38 36.64 -33.58
C HIS A 135 2.10 37.28 -34.17
N ARG A 136 1.77 38.48 -33.70
CA ARG A 136 1.55 39.63 -34.58
C ARG A 136 1.76 40.94 -33.84
#